data_AF-A0A7J8Y1Y5-F1
#
_entry.id   AF-A0A7J8Y1Y5-F1
#
_cell.length_a   1.000
_cell.length_b   1.000
_cell.length_c   1.000
_cell.angle_alpha   90.00
_cell.angle_beta   90.00
_cell.angle_gamma   90.00
#
_symmetry.space_group_name_H-M   'P 1'
#
loop_
_entity.id
_entity.type
_entity.pdbx_description
1 polymer ?
#
loop_
_entity_poly.entity_id
_entity_poly.type
_entity_poly.pdbx_seq_one_letter_code
_entity_poly.pdbx_strand_id
1 'polypeptide(L)'
;WNLFEQIVSIKVIRNKQTGLSEGYGFVEFFSHATAEKVLQNYSGMLMPNTEQPFRLNWATFSTGEKRSENGPDLSIFVGDLAADVT
;
A
#
# COMPACT_ATOMS: atom_id res chain seq x y z
N TRP A 1 17.49 -0.48 -10.10
CA TRP A 1 17.17 -0.42 -8.66
C TRP A 1 16.19 -1.55 -8.35
N ASN A 2 16.58 -2.56 -7.55
CA ASN A 2 15.68 -3.65 -7.17
C ASN A 2 14.73 -3.16 -6.05
N LEU A 3 13.58 -2.61 -6.41
CA LEU A 3 12.53 -2.22 -5.46
C LEU A 3 11.98 -3.41 -4.67
N PHE A 4 12.00 -4.61 -5.25
CA PHE A 4 11.47 -5.83 -4.63
C PHE A 4 12.22 -6.28 -3.37
N GLU A 5 13.50 -5.96 -3.23
CA GLU A 5 14.29 -6.29 -2.03
C GLU A 5 13.97 -5.38 -0.84
N GLN A 6 13.17 -4.33 -1.04
CA GLN A 6 12.83 -3.36 -0.01
C GLN A 6 11.39 -3.49 0.51
N ILE A 7 10.63 -4.46 -0.01
CA ILE A 7 9.25 -4.73 0.36
C ILE A 7 9.21 -5.92 1.31
N VAL A 8 8.52 -5.75 2.44
CA VAL A 8 8.26 -6.81 3.42
C VAL A 8 7.02 -7.60 3.04
N SER A 9 5.94 -6.89 2.71
CA SER A 9 4.66 -7.52 2.39
C SER A 9 3.81 -6.65 1.47
N ILE A 10 2.97 -7.31 0.67
CA ILE A 10 1.92 -6.69 -0.14
C ILE A 10 0.62 -7.41 0.18
N LYS A 11 -0.44 -6.64 0.44
CA LYS A 11 -1.75 -7.21 0.76
C LYS A 11 -2.87 -6.44 0.08
N VAL A 12 -3.57 -7.09 -0.84
CA VAL A 12 -4.87 -6.62 -1.36
C VAL A 12 -5.95 -6.98 -0.34
N ILE A 13 -6.78 -6.01 0.03
CA ILE A 13 -7.90 -6.26 0.92
C ILE A 13 -9.07 -6.81 0.12
N ARG A 14 -9.64 -7.91 0.63
CA ARG A 14 -10.75 -8.61 0.02
C ARG A 14 -11.89 -8.76 1.02
N ASN A 15 -13.10 -8.70 0.51
CA ASN A 15 -14.29 -9.03 1.26
C ASN A 15 -14.22 -10.48 1.74
N LYS A 16 -14.41 -10.74 3.03
CA LYS A 16 -14.27 -12.10 3.58
C LYS A 16 -15.36 -13.07 3.12
N GLN A 17 -16.53 -12.56 2.73
CA GLN A 17 -17.67 -13.40 2.32
C GLN A 17 -17.61 -13.71 0.83
N THR A 18 -17.32 -12.69 0.00
CA THR A 18 -17.34 -12.83 -1.47
C THR A 18 -15.96 -13.12 -2.08
N GLY A 19 -14.87 -12.85 -1.36
CA GLY A 19 -13.49 -12.98 -1.87
C GLY A 19 -13.08 -11.87 -2.86
N LEU A 20 -13.99 -10.97 -3.21
CA LEU A 20 -13.74 -9.88 -4.14
C LEU A 20 -12.84 -8.81 -3.54
N SER A 21 -12.01 -8.17 -4.37
CA SER A 21 -11.19 -7.03 -3.97
C SER A 21 -12.07 -5.88 -3.49
N GLU A 22 -11.66 -5.22 -2.41
CA GLU A 22 -12.29 -3.99 -1.90
C GLU A 22 -11.69 -2.74 -2.58
N GLY A 23 -10.82 -2.91 -3.59
CA GLY A 23 -10.24 -1.80 -4.36
C GLY A 23 -9.08 -1.09 -3.65
N TYR A 24 -8.52 -1.70 -2.61
CA TYR A 24 -7.36 -1.16 -1.91
C TYR A 24 -6.48 -2.24 -1.29
N GLY A 25 -5.28 -1.83 -0.90
CA GLY A 25 -4.29 -2.69 -0.26
C GLY A 25 -3.26 -1.90 0.52
N PHE A 26 -2.25 -2.63 0.99
CA PHE A 26 -1.13 -2.09 1.73
C PHE A 26 0.17 -2.67 1.19
N VAL A 27 1.20 -1.82 1.13
CA VAL A 27 2.59 -2.23 0.89
C VAL A 27 3.39 -1.86 2.11
N GLU A 28 4.11 -2.83 2.67
CA GLU A 28 5.02 -2.64 3.78
C GLU A 28 6.46 -2.70 3.32
N PHE A 29 7.29 -1.81 3.85
CA PHE A 29 8.69 -1.66 3.49
C PHE A 29 9.62 -1.96 4.67
N PHE A 30 10.85 -2.35 4.38
CA PHE A 30 11.88 -2.57 5.40
C PHE A 30 12.35 -1.28 6.07
N SER A 31 12.11 -0.12 5.44
CA SER A 31 12.52 1.18 5.99
C SER A 31 11.52 2.29 5.68
N HIS A 32 11.41 3.23 6.60
CA HIS A 32 10.61 4.45 6.44
C HIS A 32 11.09 5.27 5.24
N ALA A 33 12.42 5.40 5.06
CA ALA A 33 12.99 6.15 3.95
C ALA A 33 12.57 5.60 2.57
N THR A 34 12.40 4.28 2.46
CA THR A 34 11.90 3.67 1.22
C THR A 34 10.40 3.89 1.05
N ALA A 35 9.61 3.73 2.11
CA ALA A 35 8.19 4.02 2.09
C ALA A 35 7.90 5.48 1.71
N GLU A 36 8.66 6.43 2.27
CA GLU A 36 8.56 7.86 1.97
C GLU A 36 8.90 8.15 0.50
N LYS A 37 10.01 7.58 -0.01
CA LYS A 37 10.37 7.73 -1.44
C LYS A 37 9.29 7.19 -2.35
N VAL A 38 8.65 6.06 -2.01
CA VAL A 38 7.56 5.51 -2.82
C VAL A 38 6.35 6.45 -2.76
N LEU A 39 5.97 6.90 -1.57
CA LEU A 39 4.86 7.83 -1.38
C LEU A 39 5.05 9.11 -2.19
N GLN A 40 6.24 9.72 -2.14
CA GLN A 40 6.55 10.97 -2.85
C GLN A 40 6.61 10.79 -4.36
N ASN A 41 7.23 9.72 -4.85
CA ASN A 41 7.47 9.55 -6.28
C ASN A 41 6.25 9.00 -7.04
N TYR A 42 5.40 8.20 -6.38
CA TYR A 42 4.32 7.48 -7.07
C TYR A 42 2.91 7.97 -6.72
N SER A 43 2.73 8.83 -5.72
CA SER A 43 1.40 9.38 -5.41
C SER A 43 0.86 10.18 -6.60
N GLY A 44 -0.34 9.84 -7.06
CA GLY A 44 -0.97 10.46 -8.22
C GLY A 44 -0.43 10.00 -9.58
N MET A 45 0.62 9.16 -9.64
CA MET A 45 1.07 8.58 -10.91
C MET A 45 0.06 7.57 -11.44
N LEU A 46 -0.13 7.53 -12.75
CA LEU A 46 -0.96 6.50 -13.39
C LEU A 46 -0.40 5.11 -13.14
N MET A 47 -1.28 4.17 -12.78
CA MET A 47 -0.90 2.77 -12.65
C MET A 47 -0.58 2.22 -14.05
N PRO A 48 0.42 1.34 -14.17
CA PRO A 48 0.74 0.72 -15.45
C PRO A 48 -0.49 0.04 -16.07
N ASN A 49 -0.73 0.30 -17.35
CA ASN A 49 -1.82 -0.26 -18.15
C ASN A 49 -3.25 0.14 -17.69
N THR A 50 -3.38 1.19 -16.89
CA THR A 50 -4.69 1.74 -16.52
C THR A 50 -4.71 3.26 -16.68
N GLU A 51 -5.90 3.84 -16.63
CA GLU A 51 -6.10 5.30 -16.54
C GLU A 51 -6.27 5.76 -15.09
N GLN A 52 -6.11 4.87 -14.11
CA GLN A 52 -6.31 5.18 -12.70
C GLN A 52 -4.98 5.64 -12.06
N PRO A 53 -4.96 6.76 -11.33
CA PRO A 53 -3.79 7.17 -10.56
C PRO A 53 -3.67 6.36 -9.27
N PHE A 54 -2.44 6.14 -8.79
CA PHE A 54 -2.20 5.62 -7.45
C PHE A 54 -2.70 6.61 -6.38
N ARG A 55 -3.62 6.16 -5.54
CA ARG A 55 -3.97 6.86 -4.28
C ARG A 55 -3.10 6.33 -3.15
N LEU A 56 -2.00 7.04 -2.85
CA LEU A 56 -1.06 6.65 -1.80
C LEU A 56 -1.19 7.55 -0.56
N ASN A 57 -1.14 6.95 0.63
CA ASN A 57 -1.06 7.64 1.92
C ASN A 57 -0.29 6.79 2.94
N TRP A 58 0.21 7.41 4.00
CA TRP A 58 0.63 6.64 5.18
C TRP A 58 -0.53 5.79 5.70
N ALA A 59 -0.28 4.52 5.97
CA ALA A 59 -1.31 3.61 6.43
C ALA A 59 -1.68 3.90 7.89
N THR A 60 -2.94 4.27 8.13
CA THR A 60 -3.49 4.36 9.49
C THR A 60 -4.01 2.99 9.90
N PHE A 61 -3.30 2.27 10.78
CA PHE A 61 -3.76 0.98 11.26
C PHE A 61 -4.94 1.14 12.23
N SER A 62 -6.12 0.63 11.88
CA SER A 62 -7.30 0.62 12.76
C SER A 62 -7.50 -0.70 13.51
N THR A 63 -6.79 -1.77 13.14
CA THR A 63 -6.96 -3.10 13.74
C THR A 63 -5.87 -3.41 14.76
N GLY A 64 -6.11 -3.07 16.03
CA GLY A 64 -5.69 -3.78 17.26
C GLY A 64 -4.19 -4.01 17.55
N GLU A 65 -3.33 -4.06 16.56
CA GLU A 65 -1.89 -4.09 16.70
C GLU A 65 -1.42 -2.64 16.83
N LYS A 66 -1.27 -2.20 18.08
CA LYS A 66 -0.51 -1.00 18.39
C LYS A 66 0.93 -1.24 17.93
N ARG A 67 1.24 -0.96 16.66
CA ARG A 67 2.60 -0.47 16.38
C ARG A 67 2.74 0.76 17.24
N SER A 68 3.81 0.78 18.04
CA SER A 68 4.04 1.84 19.03
C SER A 68 3.68 3.19 18.42
N GLU A 69 3.04 4.05 19.20
CA GLU A 69 2.72 5.45 18.85
C GLU A 69 3.97 6.24 18.35
N ASN A 70 5.17 5.67 18.57
CA ASN A 70 6.48 6.18 18.17
C ASN A 70 7.24 5.28 17.17
N GLY A 71 6.60 4.27 16.59
CA GLY A 71 7.21 3.40 15.59
C GLY A 71 7.26 4.08 14.22
N PRO A 72 8.29 3.83 13.38
CA PRO A 72 8.35 4.42 12.05
C PRO A 72 7.16 3.98 11.19
N ASP A 73 6.59 4.90 10.41
CA ASP A 73 5.60 4.57 9.40
C ASP A 73 6.26 3.73 8.29
N LEU A 74 6.01 2.43 8.27
CA LEU A 74 6.62 1.49 7.31
C LEU A 74 5.63 1.05 6.22
N SER A 75 4.37 1.45 6.31
CA SER A 75 3.31 0.94 5.44
C SER A 75 2.60 2.07 4.72
N ILE A 76 2.38 1.85 3.42
CA ILE A 76 1.65 2.75 2.54
C ILE A 76 0.32 2.09 2.19
N PHE A 77 -0.77 2.84 2.40
CA PHE A 77 -2.07 2.55 1.83
C PHE A 77 -2.02 2.77 0.31
N VAL A 78 -2.59 1.84 -0.45
CA VAL A 78 -2.75 1.94 -1.91
C VAL A 78 -4.22 1.78 -2.24
N GLY A 79 -4.85 2.82 -2.77
CA GLY A 79 -6.28 2.84 -3.12
C GLY A 79 -6.55 2.94 -4.61
N ASP A 80 -7.84 2.92 -4.94
CA ASP A 80 -8.38 3.01 -6.30
C ASP A 80 -7.85 1.90 -7.22
N LEU A 81 -7.61 0.72 -6.64
CA LEU A 81 -7.19 -0.46 -7.38
C LEU A 81 -8.36 -0.96 -8.23
N ALA A 82 -8.07 -1.36 -9.47
CA ALA A 82 -9.05 -2.02 -10.32
C ALA A 82 -9.54 -3.34 -9.70
N ALA A 83 -10.77 -3.73 -10.05
CA ALA A 83 -11.43 -4.90 -9.44
C ALA A 83 -10.72 -6.24 -9.71
N ASP A 84 -9.92 -6.30 -10.77
CA ASP A 84 -9.15 -7.45 -11.23
C ASP A 84 -7.71 -7.51 -10.67
N VAL A 85 -7.32 -6.57 -9.80
CA VAL A 85 -6.03 -6.64 -9.11
C VAL A 85 -5.99 -7.86 -8.19
N THR A 86 -5.04 -8.77 -8.44
CA THR A 86 -4.90 -10.05 -7.72
C THR A 86 -3.80 -10.07 -6.70
#